data_AF-A0A7C1N8C1-F1
#
_entry.id   AF-A0A7C1N8C1-F1
#
_cell.length_a   1.000
_cell.length_b   1.000
_cell.length_c   1.000
_cell.angle_alpha   90.00
_cell.angle_beta   90.00
_cell.angle_gamma   90.00
#
_symmetry.space_group_name_H-M   'P 1'
#
loop_
_entity.id
_entity.type
_entity.pdbx_description
1 polymer ?
#
loop_
_entity_poly.entity_id
_entity_poly.type
_entity_poly.pdbx_seq_one_letter_code
_entity_poly.pdbx_strand_id
1 'polypeptide(L)'
;MRKITSLFFLSLLFFSCEHKNPLLVEVKNDLDFQRKEVVSVSLEDLKGIKTEEFNYLHIQEAESEKYQRTQLMDADMDGKFDTFLFQAEVPANGKKTICLW
;
A
#
# COMPACT_ATOMS: atom_id res chain seq x y z
N MET A 1 -18.40 36.61 -27.46
CA MET A 1 -18.50 35.85 -26.18
C MET A 1 -18.41 34.37 -26.51
N ARG A 2 -17.24 33.74 -26.31
CA ARG A 2 -17.00 32.35 -26.72
C ARG A 2 -16.93 31.48 -25.46
N LYS A 3 -17.97 30.66 -25.23
CA LYS A 3 -18.05 29.76 -24.08
C LYS A 3 -17.08 28.60 -24.33
N ILE A 4 -15.99 28.54 -23.57
CA ILE A 4 -15.07 27.40 -23.58
C ILE A 4 -15.65 26.37 -22.61
N THR A 5 -16.34 25.37 -23.16
CA THR A 5 -16.78 24.20 -22.39
C THR A 5 -15.57 23.30 -22.15
N SER A 6 -14.97 23.42 -20.96
CA SER A 6 -13.89 22.53 -20.51
C SER A 6 -14.48 21.17 -20.13
N LEU A 7 -14.15 20.14 -20.91
CA LEU A 7 -14.56 18.77 -20.67
C LEU A 7 -13.59 18.13 -19.67
N PHE A 8 -14.00 18.03 -18.40
CA PHE A 8 -13.21 17.42 -17.35
C PHE A 8 -13.23 15.90 -17.53
N PHE A 9 -12.22 15.34 -18.19
CA PHE A 9 -12.05 13.90 -18.33
C PHE A 9 -11.55 13.35 -17.00
N LEU A 10 -12.48 12.92 -16.14
CA LEU A 10 -12.16 12.23 -14.89
C LEU A 10 -11.72 10.81 -15.23
N SER A 11 -10.41 10.63 -15.41
CA SER A 11 -9.78 9.31 -15.57
C SER A 11 -9.95 8.52 -14.27
N LEU A 12 -10.94 7.63 -14.22
CA LEU A 12 -11.02 6.55 -13.24
C LEU A 12 -9.89 5.57 -13.53
N LEU A 13 -8.78 5.69 -12.80
CA LEU A 13 -7.73 4.67 -12.80
C LEU A 13 -8.33 3.40 -12.20
N PHE A 14 -8.47 2.37 -13.03
CA PHE A 14 -8.86 1.03 -12.62
C PHE A 14 -7.70 0.42 -11.82
N PHE A 15 -7.80 0.43 -10.49
CA PHE A 15 -6.92 -0.33 -9.63
C PHE A 15 -7.31 -1.81 -9.75
N SER A 16 -6.54 -2.58 -10.52
CA SER A 16 -6.71 -4.03 -10.59
C SER A 16 -5.81 -4.68 -9.55
N CYS A 17 -6.41 -5.23 -8.51
CA CYS A 17 -5.75 -6.16 -7.63
C CYS A 17 -6.22 -7.55 -8.02
N GLU A 18 -5.34 -8.36 -8.62
CA GLU A 18 -5.73 -9.56 -9.38
C GLU A 18 -6.06 -10.78 -8.49
N HIS A 19 -5.94 -10.70 -7.15
CA HIS A 19 -6.25 -11.82 -6.26
C HIS A 19 -7.71 -11.90 -5.82
N LYS A 20 -8.14 -13.13 -5.49
CA LYS A 20 -9.39 -13.35 -4.76
C LYS A 20 -9.20 -12.97 -3.29
N ASN A 21 -9.57 -11.75 -2.94
CA ASN A 21 -9.57 -11.15 -1.59
C ASN A 21 -8.19 -10.72 -1.05
N PRO A 22 -7.50 -9.78 -1.73
CA PRO A 22 -6.26 -9.18 -1.20
C PRO A 22 -6.56 -8.37 0.06
N LEU A 23 -5.62 -8.33 0.99
CA LEU A 23 -5.70 -7.41 2.13
C LEU A 23 -5.25 -6.01 1.67
N LEU A 24 -6.12 -5.02 1.84
CA LEU A 24 -5.87 -3.65 1.39
C LEU A 24 -5.36 -2.77 2.52
N VAL A 25 -4.24 -2.09 2.29
CA VAL A 25 -3.68 -1.09 3.20
C VAL A 25 -3.75 0.29 2.54
N GLU A 26 -4.33 1.27 3.23
CA GLU A 26 -4.41 2.66 2.76
C GLU A 26 -3.46 3.55 3.54
N VAL A 27 -2.47 4.14 2.85
CA VAL A 27 -1.53 5.10 3.43
C VAL A 27 -1.96 6.51 3.05
N LYS A 28 -2.26 7.36 4.03
CA LYS A 28 -2.69 8.74 3.83
C LYS A 28 -1.55 9.72 4.08
N ASN A 29 -1.59 10.83 3.35
CA ASN A 29 -0.68 11.95 3.51
C ASN A 29 -1.48 13.25 3.50
N ASP A 30 -1.74 13.78 4.69
CA ASP A 30 -2.49 15.04 4.88
C ASP A 30 -1.59 16.29 4.81
N LEU A 31 -0.31 16.12 4.46
CA LEU A 31 0.64 17.23 4.28
C LEU A 31 0.59 17.77 2.85
N ASP A 32 1.04 19.00 2.67
CA ASP A 32 1.05 19.74 1.40
C ASP A 32 2.26 19.41 0.50
N PHE A 33 3.08 18.44 0.89
CA PHE A 33 4.18 17.91 0.09
C PHE A 33 4.14 16.39 -0.04
N GLN A 34 4.72 15.87 -1.12
CA GLN A 34 4.82 14.43 -1.38
C GLN A 34 5.74 13.76 -0.36
N ARG A 35 5.33 12.59 0.14
CA ARG A 35 6.15 11.76 1.04
C ARG A 35 6.64 10.50 0.35
N LYS A 36 7.89 10.14 0.64
CA LYS A 36 8.49 8.85 0.32
C LYS A 36 9.14 8.31 1.58
N GLU A 37 8.44 7.44 2.29
CA GLU A 37 8.85 6.96 3.62
C GLU A 37 8.61 5.45 3.79
N VAL A 38 9.28 4.87 4.79
CA VAL A 38 9.01 3.49 5.22
C VAL A 38 7.81 3.52 6.14
N VAL A 39 6.79 2.73 5.80
CA VAL A 39 5.58 2.51 6.59
C VAL A 39 5.75 1.20 7.34
N SER A 40 5.29 1.20 8.60
CA SER A 40 5.22 0.01 9.44
C SER A 40 3.76 -0.35 9.68
N VAL A 41 3.44 -1.64 9.55
CA VAL A 41 2.13 -2.19 9.90
C VAL A 41 2.35 -3.33 10.90
N SER A 42 1.58 -3.35 11.98
CA SER A 42 1.58 -4.47 12.92
C SER A 42 1.00 -5.71 12.24
N LEU A 43 1.68 -6.85 12.38
CA LEU A 43 1.19 -8.13 11.87
C LEU A 43 -0.08 -8.58 12.59
N GLU A 44 -0.30 -8.13 13.83
CA GLU A 44 -1.55 -8.39 14.58
C GLU A 44 -2.77 -7.71 13.94
N ASP A 45 -2.56 -6.59 13.25
CA ASP A 45 -3.61 -5.86 12.54
C ASP A 45 -3.96 -6.50 11.19
N LEU A 46 -3.08 -7.37 10.65
CA LEU A 46 -3.27 -8.07 9.38
C LEU A 46 -4.18 -9.31 9.55
N LYS A 47 -5.43 -9.06 9.96
CA LYS A 47 -6.42 -10.12 10.16
C LYS A 47 -6.65 -10.91 8.87
N GLY A 48 -6.51 -12.23 8.94
CA GLY A 48 -6.76 -13.14 7.82
C GLY A 48 -5.50 -13.75 7.20
N ILE A 49 -4.31 -13.29 7.60
CA ILE A 49 -3.03 -13.93 7.25
C ILE A 49 -2.53 -14.71 8.46
N LYS A 50 -2.15 -15.97 8.27
CA LYS A 50 -1.56 -16.77 9.35
C LYS A 50 -0.09 -16.48 9.52
N THR A 51 0.45 -16.65 10.72
CA THR A 51 1.87 -16.42 11.02
C THR A 51 2.83 -17.24 10.13
N GLU A 52 2.43 -18.47 9.81
CA GLU A 52 3.17 -19.36 8.89
C GLU A 52 3.21 -18.85 7.45
N GLU A 53 2.32 -17.92 7.09
CA GLU A 53 2.21 -17.33 5.76
C GLU A 53 2.99 -16.01 5.63
N PHE A 54 3.50 -15.45 6.74
CA PHE A 54 4.18 -14.14 6.72
C PHE A 54 5.42 -14.10 5.84
N ASN A 55 6.16 -15.20 5.72
CA ASN A 55 7.31 -15.29 4.81
C ASN A 55 6.92 -15.19 3.33
N TYR A 56 5.63 -15.37 3.02
CA TYR A 56 5.08 -15.21 1.69
C TYR A 56 4.40 -13.85 1.51
N LEU A 57 4.40 -12.96 2.51
CA LEU A 57 3.80 -11.64 2.37
C LEU A 57 4.59 -10.77 1.39
N HIS A 58 3.90 -10.32 0.35
CA HIS A 58 4.47 -9.43 -0.64
C HIS A 58 3.52 -8.32 -1.05
N ILE A 59 4.09 -7.22 -1.52
CA ILE A 59 3.37 -6.14 -2.16
C ILE A 59 3.62 -6.24 -3.65
N GLN A 60 2.55 -6.40 -4.43
CA GLN A 60 2.58 -6.21 -5.87
C GLN A 60 2.04 -4.82 -6.21
N GLU A 61 2.75 -4.08 -7.06
CA GLU A 61 2.25 -2.79 -7.52
C GLU A 61 1.02 -2.99 -8.42
N ALA A 62 -0.07 -2.24 -8.18
CA ALA A 62 -1.29 -2.40 -8.98
C ALA A 62 -1.09 -2.05 -10.47
N GLU A 63 -0.09 -1.23 -10.79
CA GLU A 63 0.23 -0.76 -12.14
C GLU A 63 1.32 -1.59 -12.82
N SER A 64 2.03 -2.46 -12.08
CA SER A 64 3.12 -3.25 -12.63
C SER A 64 3.25 -4.60 -11.94
N GLU A 65 3.55 -5.67 -12.68
CA GLU A 65 3.81 -7.00 -12.10
C GLU A 65 5.08 -7.06 -11.21
N LYS A 66 5.62 -5.90 -10.81
CA LYS A 66 6.80 -5.80 -9.97
C LYS A 66 6.40 -5.95 -8.51
N TYR A 67 7.20 -6.76 -7.81
CA TYR A 67 7.15 -6.88 -6.37
C TYR A 67 7.95 -5.75 -5.73
N GLN A 68 7.36 -5.13 -4.72
CA GLN A 68 8.01 -4.13 -3.90
C GLN A 68 8.92 -4.79 -2.86
N ARG A 69 10.05 -4.17 -2.54
CA ARG A 69 10.87 -4.60 -1.39
C ARG A 69 10.09 -4.41 -0.09
N THR A 70 10.12 -5.45 0.74
CA THR A 70 9.49 -5.52 2.06
C THR A 70 10.50 -6.03 3.10
N GLN A 71 10.17 -5.86 4.38
CA GLN A 71 10.96 -6.40 5.48
C GLN A 71 10.04 -6.80 6.63
N LEU A 72 10.27 -7.97 7.21
CA LEU A 72 9.70 -8.37 8.48
C LEU A 72 10.67 -8.00 9.61
N MET A 73 10.14 -7.50 10.71
CA MET A 73 10.94 -7.12 11.87
C MET A 73 10.33 -7.71 13.15
N ASP A 74 11.17 -8.44 13.87
CA ASP A 74 11.01 -8.84 15.26
C ASP A 74 11.58 -7.69 16.11
N ALA A 75 10.69 -6.89 16.69
CA ALA A 75 11.00 -5.62 17.34
C ALA A 75 11.36 -5.82 18.82
N ASP A 76 10.80 -6.85 19.47
CA ASP A 76 11.04 -7.16 20.88
C ASP A 76 12.04 -8.31 21.10
N MET A 77 12.51 -8.94 20.02
CA MET A 77 13.48 -10.03 19.99
C MET A 77 12.96 -11.33 20.62
N ASP A 78 11.65 -11.59 20.58
CA ASP A 78 11.05 -12.83 21.11
C ASP A 78 11.14 -14.02 20.13
N GLY A 79 11.66 -13.80 18.92
CA GLY A 79 11.78 -14.78 17.86
C GLY A 79 10.56 -14.88 16.94
N LYS A 80 9.56 -14.00 17.11
CA LYS A 80 8.42 -13.84 16.20
C LYS A 80 8.49 -12.48 15.52
N PHE A 81 8.00 -12.42 14.29
CA PHE A 81 7.88 -11.12 13.62
C PHE A 81 6.68 -10.35 14.18
N ASP A 82 6.88 -9.04 14.40
CA ASP A 82 5.85 -8.13 14.91
C ASP A 82 5.32 -7.20 13.83
N THR A 83 6.21 -6.75 12.94
CA THR A 83 5.91 -5.67 12.01
C THR A 83 6.33 -6.00 10.58
N PHE A 84 5.52 -5.53 9.64
CA PHE A 84 5.78 -5.57 8.20
C PHE A 84 6.07 -4.17 7.69
N LEU A 85 7.24 -4.00 7.09
CA LEU A 85 7.77 -2.73 6.62
C LEU A 85 7.79 -2.68 5.10
N PHE A 86 7.40 -1.53 4.54
CA PHE A 86 7.46 -1.28 3.11
C PHE A 86 7.59 0.22 2.80
N GLN A 87 8.15 0.54 1.64
CA GLN A 87 8.24 1.93 1.16
C GLN A 87 6.89 2.40 0.58
N ALA A 88 6.32 3.50 1.08
CA ALA A 88 5.20 4.16 0.44
C ALA A 88 5.64 5.48 -0.20
N GLU A 89 5.11 5.76 -1.39
CA GLU A 89 5.23 7.05 -2.05
C GLU A 89 3.81 7.62 -2.19
N VAL A 90 3.52 8.69 -1.45
CA VAL A 90 2.16 9.20 -1.29
C VAL A 90 2.14 10.70 -1.68
N PRO A 91 1.26 11.11 -2.61
CA PRO A 91 1.17 12.51 -3.02
C PRO A 91 0.72 13.42 -1.88
N ALA A 92 0.96 14.72 -2.00
CA ALA A 92 0.44 15.73 -1.08
C ALA A 92 -1.09 15.68 -1.02
N ASN A 93 -1.67 15.82 0.18
CA ASN A 93 -3.12 15.76 0.43
C ASN A 93 -3.81 14.54 -0.21
N GLY A 94 -3.12 13.40 -0.21
CA GLY A 94 -3.48 12.24 -1.00
C GLY A 94 -3.38 10.93 -0.23
N LYS A 95 -3.63 9.85 -0.96
CA LYS A 95 -3.56 8.49 -0.42
C LYS A 95 -3.03 7.52 -1.46
N LYS A 96 -2.40 6.44 -0.99
CA LYS A 96 -1.99 5.31 -1.81
C LYS A 96 -2.56 4.03 -1.21
N THR A 97 -3.26 3.26 -2.03
CA THR A 97 -3.74 1.92 -1.67
C THR A 97 -2.71 0.89 -2.10
N ILE A 98 -2.44 -0.05 -1.22
CA ILE A 98 -1.48 -1.12 -1.41
C ILE A 98 -2.21 -2.45 -1.20
N CYS A 99 -1.95 -3.40 -2.08
CA CYS A 99 -2.42 -4.76 -1.93
C CYS A 99 -1.33 -5.61 -1.28
N LEU A 100 -1.67 -6.25 -0.17
CA LEU A 100 -0.91 -7.32 0.44
C LEU A 100 -1.43 -8.67 -0.06
N TRP A 101 -0.49 -9.53 -0.39
CA TRP A 101 -0.66 -10.87 -0.93
C TRP A 101 0.08 -11.88 -0.07
#